data_AF-A0A2D5RSJ4-F1
#
_entry.id   AF-A0A2D5RSJ4-F1
#
_cell.length_a   1.000
_cell.length_b   1.000
_cell.length_c   1.000
_cell.angle_alpha   90.00
_cell.angle_beta   90.00
_cell.angle_gamma   90.00
#
_symmetry.space_group_name_H-M   'P 1'
#
loop_
_entity.id
_entity.type
_entity.pdbx_description
1 polymer ?
#
loop_
_entity_poly.entity_id
_entity_poly.type
_entity_poly.pdbx_seq_one_letter_code
_entity_poly.pdbx_strand_id
1 'polypeptide(L)'
;MNLGLLWFCVVVIIAISAANGASAAAEASVPAILFASIVTAITLAVRGTKTAKFKIKNVLDARSESEKNNKFLSERFYAQIAQEMASGFLIDGLMARAVAEAYGDKEKASAYYIRYRLAQLMESIAEGNSQRNV
;
A
#
# COMPACT_ATOMS: atom_id res chain seq x y z
N MET A 1 -15.91 23.87 6.63
CA MET A 1 -17.08 24.74 6.81
C MET A 1 -16.72 25.77 7.86
N ASN A 2 -16.79 27.05 7.49
CA ASN A 2 -16.29 28.16 8.30
C ASN A 2 -17.20 28.34 9.52
N LEU A 3 -16.67 28.12 10.73
CA LEU A 3 -17.43 28.12 11.98
C LEU A 3 -18.19 29.45 12.21
N GLY A 4 -17.67 30.55 11.65
CA GLY A 4 -18.31 31.87 11.68
C GLY A 4 -19.64 31.97 10.93
N LEU A 5 -19.84 31.19 9.86
CA LEU A 5 -21.10 31.25 9.08
C LEU A 5 -22.27 30.61 9.84
N LEU A 6 -21.98 29.58 10.65
CA LEU A 6 -22.97 28.87 11.44
C LEU A 6 -23.45 29.74 12.63
N TRP A 7 -22.51 30.48 13.22
CA TRP A 7 -22.82 31.45 14.27
C TRP A 7 -23.71 32.59 13.74
N PHE A 8 -23.44 33.04 12.51
CA PHE A 8 -24.26 34.06 11.85
C PHE A 8 -25.72 33.63 11.65
N CYS A 9 -25.94 32.37 11.21
CA CYS A 9 -27.29 31.85 11.04
C CYS A 9 -28.06 31.75 12.38
N VAL A 10 -27.41 31.33 13.46
CA VAL A 10 -28.04 31.24 14.78
C VAL A 10 -28.43 32.63 15.29
N VAL A 11 -27.56 33.64 15.12
CA VAL A 11 -27.84 35.02 15.52
C VAL A 11 -29.00 35.61 14.71
N VAL A 12 -29.07 35.34 13.40
CA VAL A 12 -30.16 35.81 12.52
C VAL A 12 -31.50 35.18 12.92
N ILE A 13 -31.53 33.89 13.25
CA ILE A 13 -32.77 33.20 13.66
C ILE A 13 -33.30 33.74 15.00
N ILE A 14 -32.41 34.02 15.96
CA ILE A 14 -32.78 34.62 17.25
C ILE A 14 -33.29 36.05 17.05
N ALA A 15 -32.64 36.84 16.18
CA ALA A 15 -33.06 38.21 15.90
C ALA A 15 -34.45 38.30 15.25
N ILE A 16 -34.76 37.41 14.30
CA ILE A 16 -36.09 37.33 13.66
C ILE A 16 -37.17 36.94 14.69
N SER A 17 -36.82 36.08 15.66
CA SER A 17 -37.74 35.64 16.71
C SER A 17 -38.05 36.74 17.75
N ALA A 18 -37.12 37.67 17.98
CA ALA A 18 -37.30 38.77 18.94
C ALA A 18 -38.07 39.98 18.37
N ALA A 19 -38.02 40.18 17.05
CA ALA A 19 -38.76 41.26 16.39
C ALA A 19 -40.27 40.98 16.29
N ASN A 20 -40.65 39.70 16.28
CA ASN A 20 -42.04 39.26 16.18
C ASN A 20 -42.52 38.79 17.56
N GLY A 21 -42.86 39.73 18.44
CA GLY A 21 -43.48 39.40 19.73
C GLY A 21 -44.66 38.45 19.56
N ALA A 22 -44.55 37.26 20.16
CA ALA A 22 -45.56 36.29 20.63
C ALA A 22 -46.92 36.05 19.92
N SER A 23 -47.28 36.71 18.81
CA SER A 23 -48.64 36.62 18.22
C SER A 23 -48.70 36.30 16.73
N ALA A 24 -47.57 36.01 16.08
CA ALA A 24 -47.53 35.65 14.64
C ALA A 24 -47.15 34.17 14.39
N ALA A 25 -47.57 33.26 15.28
CA ALA A 25 -47.25 31.83 15.21
C ALA A 25 -48.12 31.02 14.23
N ALA A 26 -48.93 31.65 13.36
CA ALA A 26 -49.92 30.92 12.56
C ALA A 26 -49.80 31.00 11.03
N GLU A 27 -49.07 31.94 10.42
CA GLU A 27 -49.15 32.13 8.95
C GLU A 27 -47.82 32.26 8.18
N ALA A 28 -46.78 31.55 8.61
CA ALA A 28 -45.55 31.42 7.80
C ALA A 28 -45.01 29.98 7.74
N SER A 29 -45.84 28.98 8.05
CA SER A 29 -45.37 27.65 8.51
C SER A 29 -45.28 26.56 7.43
N VAL A 30 -45.10 26.87 6.16
CA VAL A 30 -44.93 25.81 5.13
C VAL A 30 -43.63 25.94 4.32
N PRO A 31 -43.28 27.09 3.72
CA PRO A 31 -42.07 27.15 2.90
C PRO A 31 -40.79 27.05 3.74
N ALA A 32 -40.72 27.71 4.90
CA ALA A 32 -39.50 27.75 5.72
C ALA A 32 -39.10 26.37 6.29
N ILE A 33 -40.07 25.53 6.64
CA ILE A 33 -39.84 24.17 7.18
C ILE A 33 -39.36 23.23 6.05
N LEU A 34 -39.91 23.37 4.83
CA LEU A 34 -39.47 22.62 3.66
C LEU A 34 -38.03 22.96 3.25
N PHE A 35 -37.63 24.24 3.30
CA PHE A 35 -36.25 24.61 2.99
C PHE A 35 -35.26 24.06 4.02
N ALA A 36 -35.61 24.03 5.31
CA ALA A 36 -34.74 23.50 6.36
C ALA A 36 -34.50 21.98 6.23
N SER A 37 -35.53 21.21 5.84
CA SER A 37 -35.38 19.75 5.66
C SER A 37 -34.49 19.41 4.46
N ILE A 38 -34.62 20.14 3.35
CA ILE A 38 -33.80 19.98 2.15
C ILE A 38 -32.32 20.29 2.46
N VAL A 39 -32.06 21.39 3.17
CA VAL A 39 -30.69 21.78 3.56
C VAL A 39 -30.06 20.73 4.49
N THR A 40 -30.84 20.16 5.42
CA THR A 40 -30.36 19.11 6.33
C THR A 40 -30.03 17.82 5.56
N ALA A 41 -30.87 17.41 4.61
CA ALA A 41 -30.62 16.25 3.76
C ALA A 41 -29.37 16.43 2.88
N ILE A 42 -29.18 17.61 2.27
CA ILE A 42 -27.99 17.93 1.47
C ILE A 42 -26.72 17.91 2.34
N THR A 43 -26.79 18.46 3.56
CA THR A 43 -25.65 18.49 4.49
C THR A 43 -25.27 17.09 4.98
N LEU A 44 -26.23 16.17 5.10
CA LEU A 44 -25.98 14.78 5.45
C LEU A 44 -25.37 14.00 4.26
N ALA A 45 -25.84 14.25 3.03
CA ALA A 45 -25.35 13.58 1.82
C ALA A 45 -23.88 13.93 1.49
N VAL A 46 -23.43 15.14 1.81
CA VAL A 46 -22.02 15.56 1.58
C VAL A 46 -21.05 14.97 2.61
N ARG A 47 -21.53 14.47 3.76
CA ARG A 47 -20.68 13.94 4.84
C ARG A 47 -20.26 12.48 4.66
N GLY A 48 -20.94 11.71 3.80
CA GLY A 48 -20.66 10.28 3.64
C GLY A 48 -19.92 9.98 2.35
N THR A 49 -18.59 9.80 2.38
CA THR A 49 -17.81 8.82 1.56
C THR A 49 -16.31 8.97 1.83
N LYS A 50 -15.80 8.58 3.01
CA LYS A 50 -14.33 8.53 3.25
C LYS A 50 -13.80 7.31 3.98
N THR A 51 -14.55 6.21 4.05
CA THR A 51 -14.16 5.04 4.88
C THR A 51 -14.01 3.71 4.12
N ALA A 52 -13.87 3.73 2.78
CA ALA A 52 -13.61 2.52 1.99
C ALA A 52 -12.20 2.45 1.36
N LYS A 53 -11.37 3.50 1.47
CA LYS A 53 -10.01 3.52 0.88
C LYS A 53 -8.89 3.08 1.82
N PHE A 54 -9.18 2.88 3.11
CA PHE A 54 -8.13 2.64 4.12
C PHE A 54 -7.65 1.18 4.18
N LYS A 55 -8.49 0.20 3.80
CA LYS A 55 -8.13 -1.23 3.92
C LYS A 55 -7.31 -1.77 2.74
N ILE A 56 -7.40 -1.15 1.57
CA ILE A 56 -6.69 -1.61 0.34
C ILE A 56 -5.24 -1.13 0.31
N LYS A 57 -4.95 0.05 0.89
CA LYS A 57 -3.60 0.64 0.85
C LYS A 57 -2.56 -0.25 1.57
N ASN A 58 -2.91 -0.81 2.72
CA ASN A 58 -1.98 -1.66 3.50
C ASN A 58 -1.60 -2.98 2.81
N VAL A 59 -2.42 -3.52 1.90
CA VAL A 59 -2.11 -4.77 1.17
C VAL A 59 -1.20 -4.50 -0.04
N LEU A 60 -1.40 -3.38 -0.74
CA LEU A 60 -0.50 -2.97 -1.82
C LEU A 60 0.89 -2.57 -1.30
N ASP A 61 0.94 -1.86 -0.17
CA ASP A 61 2.20 -1.43 0.43
C ASP A 61 3.03 -2.66 0.87
N ALA A 62 2.40 -3.66 1.52
CA ALA A 62 3.06 -4.91 1.91
C ALA A 62 3.53 -5.77 0.70
N ARG A 63 2.76 -5.81 -0.39
CA ARG A 63 3.20 -6.50 -1.63
C ARG A 63 4.39 -5.79 -2.27
N SER A 64 4.40 -4.45 -2.27
CA SER A 64 5.50 -3.66 -2.84
C SER A 64 6.81 -3.81 -2.05
N GLU A 65 6.74 -3.98 -0.73
CA GLU A 65 7.90 -4.24 0.12
C GLU A 65 8.44 -5.67 -0.05
N SER A 66 7.55 -6.65 -0.14
CA SER A 66 7.91 -8.05 -0.46
C SER A 66 8.63 -8.17 -1.80
N GLU A 67 8.12 -7.52 -2.85
CA GLU A 67 8.75 -7.53 -4.18
C GLU A 67 10.08 -6.78 -4.20
N LYS A 68 10.19 -5.62 -3.52
CA LYS A 68 11.46 -4.90 -3.36
C LYS A 68 12.50 -5.73 -2.62
N ASN A 69 12.13 -6.38 -1.52
CA ASN A 69 13.04 -7.19 -0.73
C ASN A 69 13.54 -8.40 -1.53
N ASN A 70 12.66 -9.07 -2.28
CA ASN A 70 13.07 -10.17 -3.17
C ASN A 70 14.02 -9.72 -4.27
N LYS A 71 13.76 -8.55 -4.90
CA LYS A 71 14.66 -7.99 -5.91
C LYS A 71 16.04 -7.68 -5.33
N PHE A 72 16.08 -7.04 -4.15
CA PHE A 72 17.33 -6.74 -3.47
C PHE A 72 18.12 -7.99 -3.10
N LEU A 73 17.47 -9.01 -2.54
CA LEU A 73 18.11 -10.28 -2.20
C LEU A 73 18.71 -10.96 -3.43
N SER A 74 17.94 -11.03 -4.53
CA SER A 74 18.39 -11.60 -5.79
C SER A 74 19.63 -10.88 -6.32
N GLU A 75 19.64 -9.55 -6.29
CA GLU A 75 20.74 -8.71 -6.75
C GLU A 75 22.01 -8.93 -5.93
N ARG A 76 21.89 -9.14 -4.60
CA ARG A 76 23.04 -9.50 -3.75
C ARG A 76 23.61 -10.88 -4.07
N PHE A 77 22.77 -11.89 -4.35
CA PHE A 77 23.29 -13.22 -4.74
C PHE A 77 24.00 -13.17 -6.08
N TYR A 78 23.46 -12.49 -7.08
CA TYR A 78 24.15 -12.34 -8.35
C TYR A 78 25.49 -11.60 -8.20
N ALA A 79 25.56 -10.56 -7.36
CA ALA A 79 26.82 -9.88 -7.07
C ALA A 79 27.85 -10.81 -6.40
N GLN A 80 27.41 -11.62 -5.44
CA GLN A 80 28.28 -12.62 -4.79
C GLN A 80 28.79 -13.65 -5.81
N ILE A 81 27.91 -14.20 -6.65
CA ILE A 81 28.28 -15.19 -7.68
C ILE A 81 29.27 -14.58 -8.67
N ALA A 82 29.06 -13.33 -9.09
CA ALA A 82 29.98 -12.63 -9.97
C ALA A 82 31.37 -12.47 -9.33
N GLN A 83 31.44 -12.21 -8.02
CA GLN A 83 32.70 -12.14 -7.29
C GLN A 83 33.39 -13.51 -7.19
N GLU A 84 32.64 -14.60 -6.92
CA GLU A 84 33.17 -15.97 -6.94
C GLU A 84 33.79 -16.29 -8.30
N MET A 85 33.09 -15.94 -9.39
CA MET A 85 33.58 -16.14 -10.75
C MET A 85 34.80 -15.28 -11.10
N ALA A 86 34.81 -14.01 -10.69
CA ALA A 86 35.94 -13.10 -10.95
C ALA A 86 37.20 -13.48 -10.16
N SER A 87 37.02 -14.02 -8.95
CA SER A 87 38.13 -14.44 -8.08
C SER A 87 38.67 -15.84 -8.40
N GLY A 88 37.94 -16.63 -9.19
CA GLY A 88 38.31 -18.01 -9.53
C GLY A 88 38.05 -19.03 -8.42
N PHE A 89 37.50 -18.61 -7.28
CA PHE A 89 37.09 -19.49 -6.18
C PHE A 89 35.70 -20.08 -6.46
N LEU A 90 35.63 -20.98 -7.44
CA LEU A 90 34.42 -21.68 -7.81
C LEU A 90 34.25 -22.97 -6.99
N ILE A 91 33.00 -23.43 -6.87
CA ILE A 91 32.74 -24.76 -6.31
C ILE A 91 32.96 -25.80 -7.41
N ASP A 92 34.07 -26.53 -7.33
CA ASP A 92 34.52 -27.47 -8.36
C ASP A 92 33.46 -28.48 -8.78
N GLY A 93 32.77 -29.10 -7.82
CA GLY A 93 31.71 -30.07 -8.12
C GLY A 93 30.52 -29.46 -8.87
N LEU A 94 30.20 -28.19 -8.58
CA LEU A 94 29.12 -27.47 -9.23
C LEU A 94 29.52 -27.02 -10.64
N MET A 95 30.76 -26.57 -10.79
CA MET A 95 31.33 -26.19 -12.08
C MET A 95 31.48 -27.40 -13.00
N ALA A 96 31.93 -28.55 -12.47
CA ALA A 96 32.03 -29.79 -13.23
C ALA A 96 30.66 -30.24 -13.78
N ARG A 97 29.60 -30.16 -12.95
CA ARG A 97 28.22 -30.41 -13.39
C ARG A 97 27.81 -29.45 -14.51
N ALA A 98 28.09 -28.16 -14.33
CA ALA A 98 27.75 -27.14 -15.32
C ALA A 98 28.48 -27.36 -16.66
N VAL A 99 29.75 -27.77 -16.62
CA VAL A 99 30.53 -28.13 -17.81
C VAL A 99 29.97 -29.37 -18.51
N ALA A 100 29.58 -30.39 -17.75
CA ALA A 100 28.99 -31.61 -18.30
C ALA A 100 27.69 -31.32 -19.06
N GLU A 101 26.80 -30.51 -18.49
CA GLU A 101 25.55 -30.12 -19.13
C GLU A 101 25.72 -29.12 -20.28
N ALA A 102 26.82 -28.35 -20.26
CA ALA A 102 27.19 -27.48 -21.35
C ALA A 102 27.89 -28.21 -22.51
N TYR A 103 28.11 -29.53 -22.41
CA TYR A 103 28.90 -30.30 -23.37
C TYR A 103 30.31 -29.70 -23.62
N GLY A 104 30.92 -29.13 -22.57
CA GLY A 104 32.24 -28.50 -22.65
C GLY A 104 32.26 -27.04 -23.13
N ASP A 105 31.12 -26.45 -23.48
CA ASP A 105 31.00 -25.04 -23.84
C ASP A 105 31.17 -24.16 -22.59
N LYS A 106 32.24 -23.35 -22.55
CA LYS A 106 32.59 -22.53 -21.37
C LYS A 106 31.56 -21.44 -21.07
N GLU A 107 30.99 -20.81 -22.09
CA GLU A 107 30.01 -19.74 -21.91
C GLU A 107 28.72 -20.31 -21.35
N LYS A 108 28.24 -21.42 -21.92
CA LYS A 108 27.07 -22.13 -21.38
C LYS A 108 27.33 -22.69 -19.98
N ALA A 109 28.52 -23.24 -19.72
CA ALA A 109 28.89 -23.74 -18.41
C ALA A 109 28.83 -22.63 -17.35
N SER A 110 29.33 -21.44 -17.67
CA SER A 110 29.23 -20.29 -16.76
C SER A 110 27.78 -19.89 -16.47
N ALA A 111 26.90 -19.91 -17.48
CA ALA A 111 25.49 -19.63 -17.31
C ALA A 111 24.80 -20.68 -16.42
N TYR A 112 25.12 -21.96 -16.61
CA TYR A 112 24.62 -23.04 -15.76
C TYR A 112 25.14 -22.92 -14.32
N TYR A 113 26.42 -22.61 -14.13
CA TYR A 113 26.99 -22.39 -12.80
C TYR A 113 26.25 -21.30 -12.04
N ILE A 114 25.99 -20.15 -12.67
CA ILE A 114 25.25 -19.04 -12.05
C ILE A 114 23.86 -19.51 -11.59
N ARG A 115 23.15 -20.26 -12.44
CA ARG A 115 21.81 -20.80 -12.11
C ARG A 115 21.86 -21.75 -10.93
N TYR A 116 22.81 -22.69 -10.91
CA TYR A 116 22.94 -23.65 -9.82
C TYR A 116 23.35 -23.00 -8.52
N ARG A 117 24.29 -22.06 -8.58
CA ARG A 117 24.77 -21.36 -7.41
C ARG A 117 23.68 -20.50 -6.78
N LEU A 118 22.88 -19.82 -7.61
CA LEU A 118 21.73 -19.07 -7.14
C LEU A 118 20.71 -19.97 -6.43
N ALA A 119 20.39 -21.13 -7.01
CA ALA A 119 19.46 -22.07 -6.39
C ALA A 119 19.94 -22.53 -5.00
N GLN A 120 21.23 -22.88 -4.87
CA GLN A 120 21.81 -23.24 -3.56
C GLN A 120 21.72 -22.10 -2.54
N LEU A 121 22.01 -20.87 -2.95
CA LEU A 121 21.93 -19.71 -2.05
C LEU A 121 20.49 -19.46 -1.60
N MET A 122 19.51 -19.58 -2.49
CA MET A 122 18.10 -19.42 -2.15
C MET A 122 17.60 -20.53 -1.21
N GLU A 123 18.00 -21.78 -1.46
CA GLU A 123 17.66 -22.92 -0.61
C GLU A 123 18.26 -22.79 0.78
N SER A 124 19.53 -22.37 0.90
CA SER A 124 20.18 -22.15 2.19
C SER A 124 19.46 -21.13 3.09
N ILE A 125 18.77 -20.16 2.51
CA ILE A 125 18.00 -19.16 3.25
C ILE A 125 16.65 -19.72 3.69
N ALA A 126 16.02 -20.53 2.85
CA ALA A 126 14.79 -21.22 3.21
C ALA A 126 15.03 -22.16 4.42
N GLU A 127 16.12 -22.93 4.37
CA GLU A 127 16.53 -23.82 5.46
C GLU A 127 16.93 -23.06 6.72
N GLY A 128 17.74 -22.00 6.58
CA GLY A 128 18.18 -21.16 7.69
C GLY A 128 17.04 -20.43 8.40
N ASN A 129 15.94 -20.13 7.70
CA ASN A 129 14.72 -19.59 8.31
C ASN A 129 13.87 -20.67 9.00
N SER A 130 13.92 -21.92 8.53
CA SER A 130 13.17 -23.03 9.15
C SER A 130 13.75 -23.46 10.50
N GLN A 131 15.08 -23.33 10.69
CA GLN A 131 15.79 -23.65 11.94
C GLN A 131 15.59 -22.60 13.06
N ARG A 132 15.06 -21.41 12.75
CA ARG A 132 14.80 -20.34 13.75
C ARG A 132 13.39 -20.38 14.34
N ASN A 133 12.51 -21.23 13.83
CA ASN A 133 11.10 -21.32 14.21
C ASN A 133 10.79 -22.55 15.09
N VAL A 134 11.81 -23.14 15.73
CA VAL A 134 11.69 -24.25 16.69
C VAL A 134 12.10 -23.81 18.09
#